data_AF-A0A535RKG6-F1
#
_entry.id   AF-A0A535RKG6-F1
#
_cell.length_a   1.000
_cell.length_b   1.000
_cell.length_c   1.000
_cell.angle_alpha   90.00
_cell.angle_beta   90.00
_cell.angle_gamma   90.00
#
_symmetry.space_group_name_H-M   'P 1'
#
loop_
_entity.id
_entity.type
_entity.pdbx_description
1 polymer ?
#
loop_
_entity_poly.entity_id
_entity_poly.type
_entity_poly.pdbx_seq_one_letter_code
_entity_poly.pdbx_strand_id
1 'polypeptide(L)' 'MEEQLIQEFVHRVSTDEKLCEELKNDPDGVIMREGFSPRVAQVVSRLVPHLAFDKPIDPSLNFWH' A
#
# COMPACT_ATOMS: atom_id res chain seq x y z
N MET A 1 -11.71 -4.93 9.78
CA MET A 1 -11.61 -5.92 8.67
C MET A 1 -10.76 -5.36 7.54
N GLU A 2 -11.10 -4.21 6.96
CA GLU A 2 -10.30 -3.57 5.89
C GLU A 2 -8.96 -2.99 6.39
N GLU A 3 -8.94 -2.38 7.58
CA GLU A 3 -7.69 -1.91 8.23
C GLU A 3 -6.64 -2.99 8.39
N GLN A 4 -7.05 -4.21 8.77
CA GLN A 4 -6.14 -5.33 8.97
C GLN A 4 -5.54 -5.80 7.64
N LEU A 5 -6.31 -5.78 6.55
CA LEU A 5 -5.81 -6.08 5.21
C LEU A 5 -4.75 -5.07 4.76
N ILE A 6 -4.98 -3.78 5.03
CA ILE A 6 -4.01 -2.72 4.71
C ILE A 6 -2.74 -2.89 5.55
N GLN A 7 -2.87 -3.14 6.85
CA GLN A 7 -1.72 -3.36 7.74
C GLN A 7 -0.92 -4.59 7.34
N GLU A 8 -1.57 -5.70 7.01
CA GLU A 8 -0.91 -6.92 6.55
C GLU A 8 -0.18 -6.69 5.23
N PHE A 9 -0.82 -5.99 4.28
CA PHE A 9 -0.20 -5.63 3.01
C PHE A 9 1.02 -4.73 3.19
N VAL A 10 0.89 -3.67 4.00
CA VAL A 10 2.00 -2.77 4.36
C VAL A 10 3.15 -3.55 4.98
N HIS A 11 2.84 -4.47 5.90
CA HIS A 11 3.84 -5.30 6.55
C HIS A 11 4.55 -6.23 5.55
N ARG A 12 3.80 -6.86 4.63
CA ARG A 12 4.36 -7.67 3.55
C ARG A 12 5.24 -6.85 2.63
N VAL A 13 4.82 -5.65 2.20
CA VAL A 13 5.64 -4.76 1.36
C VAL A 13 6.93 -4.33 2.07
N SER A 14 6.88 -4.11 3.39
CA SER A 14 8.05 -3.73 4.19
C SER A 14 9.03 -4.90 4.41
N THR A 15 8.54 -6.14 4.40
CA THR A 15 9.35 -7.34 4.68
C THR A 15 9.81 -8.06 3.41
N ASP A 16 9.06 -7.92 2.31
CA ASP A 16 9.30 -8.56 1.02
C ASP A 16 9.82 -7.50 0.02
N GLU A 17 11.14 -7.49 -0.17
CA GLU A 17 11.82 -6.57 -1.09
C GLU A 17 11.32 -6.72 -2.53
N LYS A 18 10.97 -7.94 -2.95
CA LYS A 18 10.46 -8.20 -4.31
C LYS A 18 9.07 -7.62 -4.49
N LEU A 19 8.20 -7.78 -3.50
CA LEU A 19 6.87 -7.16 -3.51
C LEU A 19 7.01 -5.63 -3.50
N CYS A 20 7.96 -5.09 -2.75
CA CYS A 20 8.27 -3.66 -2.76
C CYS A 20 8.73 -3.19 -4.14
N GLU A 21 9.62 -3.91 -4.82
CA GLU A 21 10.03 -3.61 -6.19
C GLU A 21 8.88 -3.73 -7.20
N GLU A 22 8.04 -4.76 -7.12
CA GLU A 22 6.84 -4.89 -7.95
C GLU A 22 5.90 -3.69 -7.72
N LEU A 23 5.72 -3.26 -6.47
CA LEU A 23 4.91 -2.08 -6.13
C LEU A 23 5.49 -0.77 -6.68
N LYS A 24 6.82 -0.63 -6.75
CA LYS A 24 7.49 0.53 -7.36
C LYS A 24 7.28 0.60 -8.86
N ASN A 25 7.27 -0.55 -9.53
CA ASN A 25 7.19 -0.65 -10.98
C ASN A 25 5.74 -0.67 -11.50
N ASP A 26 4.85 -1.41 -10.83
CA ASP A 26 3.46 -1.62 -11.25
C ASP A 26 2.49 -1.70 -10.04
N PRO A 27 2.21 -0.58 -9.38
CA PRO A 27 1.36 -0.58 -8.18
C PRO A 27 -0.08 -1.01 -8.45
N ASP A 28 -0.65 -0.61 -9.59
CA ASP A 28 -2.01 -0.99 -9.98
C ASP A 28 -2.13 -2.51 -10.20
N GLY A 29 -1.15 -3.14 -10.83
CA GLY A 29 -1.17 -4.60 -11.02
C GLY A 29 -1.05 -5.37 -9.72
N VAL A 30 -0.24 -4.90 -8.77
CA VAL A 30 -0.15 -5.50 -7.43
C VAL A 30 -1.47 -5.34 -6.67
N ILE A 31 -2.07 -4.15 -6.68
CA ILE A 31 -3.35 -3.86 -6.02
C ILE A 31 -4.49 -4.71 -6.61
N MET A 32 -4.52 -4.88 -7.93
CA MET A 32 -5.50 -5.74 -8.60
C MET A 32 -5.30 -7.23 -8.27
N ARG A 33 -4.04 -7.69 -8.15
CA ARG A 33 -3.70 -9.07 -7.79
C ARG A 33 -4.14 -9.43 -6.37
N GLU A 34 -4.04 -8.48 -5.43
CA GLU A 34 -4.48 -8.69 -4.05
C GLU A 34 -6.01 -8.68 -3.89
N GLY A 35 -6.76 -8.26 -4.92
CA GLY A 35 -8.23 -8.32 -4.91
C GLY A 35 -8.88 -7.37 -3.90
N PHE A 36 -8.23 -6.24 -3.60
CA PHE A 36 -8.72 -5.28 -2.63
C PHE A 36 -10.05 -4.65 -3.03
N SER A 37 -10.91 -4.38 -2.04
CA SER A 37 -12.09 -3.54 -2.22
C SER A 37 -11.69 -2.16 -2.79
N PRO A 38 -12.54 -1.50 -3.58
CA PRO A 38 -12.22 -0.20 -4.20
C PRO A 38 -11.73 0.86 -3.21
N ARG A 39 -12.26 0.84 -1.98
CA ARG A 39 -11.85 1.73 -0.88
C ARG A 39 -10.44 1.42 -0.38
N VAL A 40 -10.13 0.14 -0.17
CA VAL A 40 -8.81 -0.34 0.25
C VAL A 40 -7.77 -0.07 -0.84
N ALA A 41 -8.10 -0.33 -2.10
CA ALA A 41 -7.26 -0.02 -3.25
C ALA A 41 -6.88 1.47 -3.32
N GLN A 42 -7.83 2.38 -3.07
CA GLN A 42 -7.53 3.82 -3.00
C GLN A 42 -6.58 4.18 -1.86
N VAL A 43 -6.74 3.58 -0.68
CA VAL A 43 -5.86 3.83 0.47
C VAL A 43 -4.46 3.28 0.18
N VAL A 44 -4.35 2.05 -0.32
CA VAL A 44 -3.07 1.41 -0.66
C VAL A 44 -2.35 2.17 -1.77
N SER A 45 -3.06 2.60 -2.82
CA SER A 45 -2.50 3.43 -3.91
C SER A 45 -1.88 4.72 -3.38
N ARG A 46 -2.51 5.36 -2.38
CA ARG A 46 -1.97 6.55 -1.70
C ARG A 46 -0.78 6.23 -0.78
N LEU A 47 -0.72 5.02 -0.23
CA LEU A 47 0.36 4.57 0.65
C LEU A 47 1.59 4.11 -0.13
N VAL A 48 1.43 3.53 -1.33
CA VAL A 48 2.53 3.09 -2.21
C VAL A 48 3.69 4.07 -2.29
N PRO A 49 3.51 5.37 -2.58
CA PRO A 49 4.63 6.30 -2.68
C PRO A 49 5.42 6.45 -1.36
N HIS A 50 4.79 6.18 -0.21
CA HIS A 50 5.45 6.20 1.09
C HIS A 50 6.12 4.86 1.42
N LEU A 51 5.50 3.75 1.05
CA LEU A 51 6.02 2.40 1.27
C LEU A 51 7.21 2.07 0.35
N ALA A 52 7.15 2.54 -0.88
CA ALA A 52 8.07 2.12 -1.94
C ALA A 52 9.25 3.10 -2.13
N PHE A 53 9.09 4.38 -1.78
CA PHE A 53 10.11 5.41 -2.03
C PHE A 53 10.74 5.97 -0.75
N ASP A 54 10.58 5.28 0.39
CA ASP A 54 11.08 5.72 1.71
C ASP A 54 10.75 7.20 1.98
N LYS A 55 9.57 7.63 1.52
CA LYS A 55 9.13 9.00 1.70
C LYS A 55 8.44 9.07 3.06
N PRO A 56 8.85 9.98 3.96
CA PRO A 56 8.22 10.11 5.26
C PRO A 56 6.71 10.24 5.08
N ILE A 57 5.95 9.43 5.83
CA ILE A 57 4.49 9.52 5.85
C ILE A 57 4.15 10.88 6.47
N ASP A 58 3.49 11.73 5.69
CA ASP A 58 3.09 13.03 6.18
C ASP A 58 1.97 12.83 7.23
N PRO A 59 2.16 13.25 8.49
CA PRO A 59 1.17 13.02 9.54
C PRO A 59 -0.15 13.76 9.30
N SER A 60 -0.21 14.66 8.30
CA SER A 60 -1.44 15.32 7.84
C SER A 60 -2.33 14.43 6.97
N LEU A 61 -1.84 13.27 6.51
CA LEU A 61 -2.64 12.30 5.76
C LEU A 61 -3.57 11.55 6.70
N ASN A 62 -4.75 12.13 6.94
CA ASN A 62 -5.88 11.41 7.51
C ASN A 62 -6.40 10.39 6.50
N PHE A 63 -5.78 9.21 6.44
CA PHE A 63 -6.19 8.11 5.56
C PHE A 63 -7.58 7.55 5.89
N TRP A 64 -8.10 7.88 7.07
CA TRP A 64 -9.30 7.27 7.67
C TRP A 64 -10.49 8.22 7.85
N HIS A 65 -10.35 9.50 7.46
CA HIS A 65 -11.32 10.54 7.81
C HIS A 65 -12.09 11.11 6.62
#